data_AF-A0AAV4AHQ9-F1
#
_entry.id   AF-A0AAV4AHQ9-F1
#
_cell.length_a   1.000
_cell.length_b   1.000
_cell.length_c   1.000
_cell.angle_alpha   90.00
_cell.angle_beta   90.00
_cell.angle_gamma   90.00
#
_symmetry.space_group_name_H-M   'P 1'
#
loop_
_entity.id
_entity.type
_entity.pdbx_description
1 polymer ?
#
loop_
_entity_poly.entity_id
_entity_poly.type
_entity_poly.pdbx_seq_one_letter_code
_entity_poly.pdbx_strand_id
1 'polypeptide(L)'
;MEQEADSVEVEELTLPEYDNGTKSYLMKYRDYFLMVDFPPNLKSIPSFEVREDDIWIVTFPKAGTTWLQEIVYLVMNNADTGKALQIIYIYRNPKDTVVSYHSFFVKFLSTTKFTGNFEDFCRLFTEGKVLFGPWWKHVTEAWARRHGDNFLLLCYEDLQVDLNKNVRVVAEFLGKSLTDDQVSLIVKHCSFDSMKNNNSVNYEWYKDQGVARKEISFLRNELVPHSAFSDVVY
;
A
#
# COMPACT_ATOMS: atom_id res chain seq x y z
N MET A 1 22.25 9.81 28.74
CA MET A 1 22.50 10.39 27.40
C MET A 1 21.15 10.64 26.79
N GLU A 2 20.72 11.89 26.81
CA GLU A 2 19.52 12.34 26.10
C GLU A 2 19.72 12.05 24.61
N GLN A 3 18.84 11.24 24.03
CA GLN A 3 18.76 11.12 22.57
C GLN A 3 18.29 12.49 22.05
N GLU A 4 19.16 13.16 21.30
CA GLU A 4 18.79 14.34 20.52
C GLU A 4 17.50 14.04 19.76
N ALA A 5 16.46 14.83 20.01
CA ALA A 5 15.29 14.80 19.17
C ALA A 5 15.75 15.20 17.76
N ASP A 6 15.80 14.22 16.84
CA ASP A 6 16.02 14.43 15.41
C ASP A 6 15.32 15.74 15.01
N SER A 7 16.10 16.78 14.73
CA SER A 7 15.57 18.04 14.23
C SER A 7 14.99 17.75 12.86
N VAL A 8 13.67 17.53 12.79
CA VAL A 8 12.96 17.20 11.56
C VAL A 8 13.15 18.35 10.58
N GLU A 9 14.01 18.17 9.59
CA GLU A 9 14.09 19.07 8.44
C GLU A 9 12.83 18.86 7.60
N VAL A 10 11.87 19.78 7.79
CA VAL A 10 10.65 19.83 6.99
C VAL A 10 10.98 20.60 5.71
N GLU A 11 11.21 19.86 4.62
CA GLU A 11 11.30 20.44 3.28
C GLU A 11 9.91 20.43 2.65
N GLU A 12 9.32 21.61 2.50
CA GLU A 12 8.05 21.75 1.81
C GLU A 12 8.26 21.74 0.29
N LEU A 13 7.55 20.85 -0.40
CA LEU A 13 7.59 20.74 -1.84
C LEU A 13 6.34 21.36 -2.46
N THR A 14 6.59 22.41 -3.23
CA THR A 14 5.61 23.04 -4.11
C THR A 14 5.78 22.47 -5.51
N LEU A 15 4.70 21.93 -6.07
CA LEU A 15 4.69 21.25 -7.36
C LEU A 15 3.83 22.04 -8.35
N PRO A 16 4.33 22.45 -9.53
CA PRO A 16 3.54 23.21 -10.52
C PRO A 16 2.25 22.52 -10.95
N GLU A 17 2.24 21.18 -10.92
CA GLU A 17 1.11 20.33 -11.25
C GLU A 17 0.01 20.34 -10.17
N TYR A 18 0.22 21.05 -9.06
CA TYR A 18 -0.73 21.21 -7.95
C TYR A 18 -0.92 22.70 -7.63
N ASP A 19 -2.15 23.20 -7.67
CA ASP A 19 -2.49 24.58 -7.29
C ASP A 19 -1.57 25.64 -7.98
N ASN A 20 -1.17 25.41 -9.23
CA ASN A 20 -0.22 26.24 -10.00
C ASN A 20 1.11 26.55 -9.26
N GLY A 21 1.55 25.67 -8.37
CA GLY A 21 2.76 25.89 -7.57
C GLY A 21 2.63 27.06 -6.58
N THR A 22 1.41 27.39 -6.14
CA THR A 22 1.19 28.49 -5.18
C THR A 22 1.13 28.02 -3.72
N LYS A 23 1.01 26.71 -3.48
CA LYS A 23 1.00 26.10 -2.14
C LYS A 23 1.86 24.86 -2.10
N SER A 24 2.55 24.69 -0.97
CA SER A 24 3.21 23.45 -0.60
C SER A 24 2.19 22.33 -0.48
N TYR A 25 2.49 21.18 -1.08
CA TYR A 25 1.58 20.02 -1.12
C TYR A 25 2.14 18.83 -0.35
N LEU A 26 3.48 18.66 -0.40
CA LEU A 26 4.18 17.63 0.34
C LEU A 26 5.15 18.25 1.33
N MET A 27 5.36 17.58 2.44
CA MET A 27 6.48 17.79 3.36
C MET A 27 7.40 16.57 3.30
N LYS A 28 8.70 16.80 3.33
CA LYS A 28 9.68 15.73 3.52
C LYS A 28 9.81 15.38 4.99
N TYR A 29 9.71 14.09 5.31
CA TYR A 29 10.01 13.52 6.62
C TYR A 29 11.04 12.41 6.42
N ARG A 30 12.26 12.62 6.91
CA ARG A 30 13.45 11.83 6.55
C ARG A 30 13.63 11.83 5.03
N ASP A 31 13.55 10.68 4.37
CA ASP A 31 13.67 10.56 2.92
C ASP A 31 12.34 10.28 2.23
N TYR A 32 11.21 10.48 2.92
CA TYR A 32 9.87 10.20 2.42
C TYR A 32 9.02 11.48 2.35
N PHE A 33 8.09 11.54 1.39
CA PHE A 33 7.19 12.69 1.24
C PHE A 33 5.80 12.40 1.81
N LEU A 34 5.28 13.26 2.67
CA LEU A 34 3.96 13.17 3.33
C LEU A 34 3.12 14.40 2.97
N MET A 35 1.80 14.39 3.21
CA MET A 35 0.98 15.61 3.03
C MET A 35 1.35 16.64 4.12
N VAL A 36 1.31 17.93 3.81
CA VAL A 36 1.54 18.99 4.83
C VAL A 36 0.54 18.93 5.99
N ASP A 37 -0.67 18.42 5.74
CA ASP A 37 -1.72 18.20 6.75
C ASP A 37 -1.74 16.76 7.31
N PHE A 38 -0.71 15.94 7.04
CA PHE A 38 -0.61 14.57 7.56
C PHE A 38 -0.51 14.61 9.11
N PRO A 39 -1.10 13.65 9.85
CA PRO A 39 -1.54 13.89 11.22
C PRO A 39 -0.40 14.34 12.17
N PRO A 40 -0.73 15.18 13.18
CA PRO A 40 0.22 16.00 13.98
C PRO A 40 1.19 15.20 14.86
N ASN A 41 1.12 13.88 14.84
CA ASN A 41 1.77 12.96 15.77
C ASN A 41 2.87 12.10 15.12
N LEU A 42 3.46 12.52 14.00
CA LEU A 42 4.67 11.92 13.42
C LEU A 42 5.80 11.74 14.45
N LYS A 43 5.93 12.69 15.38
CA LYS A 43 6.92 12.67 16.47
C LYS A 43 6.67 11.59 17.53
N SER A 44 5.44 11.06 17.63
CA SER A 44 5.10 10.00 18.59
C SER A 44 5.23 8.59 18.02
N ILE A 45 5.46 8.44 16.70
CA ILE A 45 5.63 7.13 16.05
C ILE A 45 6.86 6.38 16.60
N PRO A 46 8.04 7.01 16.81
CA PRO A 46 9.20 6.31 17.36
C PRO A 46 8.99 5.79 18.79
N SER A 47 8.12 6.46 19.56
CA SER A 47 7.75 6.07 20.94
C SER A 47 6.47 5.23 20.99
N PHE A 48 5.97 4.73 19.86
CA PHE A 48 4.80 3.86 19.83
C PHE A 48 5.15 2.52 20.50
N GLU A 49 4.43 2.16 21.56
CA GLU A 49 4.62 0.87 22.24
C GLU A 49 4.15 -0.28 21.33
N VAL A 50 5.10 -1.09 20.86
CA VAL A 50 4.85 -2.29 20.06
C VAL A 50 4.68 -3.48 21.00
N ARG A 51 3.60 -4.25 20.80
CA ARG A 51 3.36 -5.50 21.54
C ARG A 51 3.89 -6.69 20.73
N GLU A 52 4.18 -7.77 21.42
CA GLU A 52 4.72 -8.98 20.77
C GLU A 52 3.71 -9.59 19.79
N ASP A 53 2.40 -9.45 20.06
CA ASP A 53 1.29 -9.97 19.25
C ASP A 53 0.80 -9.00 18.16
N ASP A 54 1.49 -7.87 17.95
CA ASP A 54 1.14 -6.93 16.90
C ASP A 54 1.47 -7.51 15.50
N ILE A 55 0.54 -7.33 14.56
CA ILE A 55 0.75 -7.63 13.14
C ILE A 55 0.71 -6.35 12.32
N TRP A 56 1.80 -6.10 11.61
CA TRP A 56 1.97 -4.89 10.81
C TRP A 56 1.86 -5.23 9.33
N ILE A 57 0.87 -4.62 8.69
CA ILE A 57 0.68 -4.69 7.24
C ILE A 57 1.23 -3.40 6.67
N VAL A 58 2.44 -3.49 6.12
CA VAL A 58 3.20 -2.32 5.65
C VAL A 58 3.26 -2.38 4.13
N THR A 59 2.73 -1.36 3.49
CA THR A 59 2.62 -1.31 2.02
C THR A 59 2.74 0.11 1.53
N PHE A 60 3.36 0.31 0.38
CA PHE A 60 3.13 1.51 -0.39
C PHE A 60 1.66 1.54 -0.86
N PRO A 61 0.98 2.70 -0.89
CA PRO A 61 -0.42 2.74 -1.30
C PRO A 61 -0.61 2.10 -2.67
N LYS A 62 -1.70 1.34 -2.81
CA LYS A 62 -2.11 0.63 -4.04
C LYS A 62 -1.26 -0.60 -4.41
N ALA A 63 -0.39 -1.07 -3.52
CA ALA A 63 0.31 -2.34 -3.66
C ALA A 63 -0.51 -3.58 -3.24
N GLY A 64 -1.78 -3.43 -2.86
CA GLY A 64 -2.64 -4.55 -2.43
C GLY A 64 -2.91 -4.61 -0.93
N THR A 65 -2.69 -3.51 -0.19
CA THR A 65 -2.91 -3.40 1.26
C THR A 65 -4.24 -3.96 1.73
N THR A 66 -5.33 -3.63 1.03
CA THR A 66 -6.69 -4.07 1.40
C THR A 66 -6.85 -5.58 1.29
N TRP A 67 -6.24 -6.21 0.27
CA TRP A 67 -6.26 -7.66 0.14
C TRP A 67 -5.46 -8.32 1.27
N LEU A 68 -4.28 -7.80 1.55
CA LEU A 68 -3.43 -8.34 2.61
C LEU A 68 -4.05 -8.14 4.01
N GLN A 69 -4.69 -6.99 4.27
CA GLN A 69 -5.48 -6.72 5.48
C GLN A 69 -6.58 -7.75 5.69
N GLU A 70 -7.37 -8.04 4.66
CA GLU A 70 -8.45 -9.02 4.75
C GLU A 70 -7.91 -10.44 4.99
N ILE A 71 -6.85 -10.85 4.26
CA ILE A 71 -6.23 -12.17 4.43
C ILE A 71 -5.70 -12.33 5.87
N VAL A 72 -4.94 -11.36 6.37
CA VAL A 72 -4.41 -11.39 7.74
C VAL A 72 -5.56 -11.40 8.76
N TYR A 73 -6.57 -10.54 8.59
CA TYR A 73 -7.73 -10.50 9.49
C TYR A 73 -8.45 -11.86 9.55
N LEU A 74 -8.70 -12.51 8.41
CA LEU A 74 -9.37 -13.81 8.35
C LEU A 74 -8.51 -14.94 8.92
N VAL A 75 -7.19 -14.90 8.73
CA VAL A 75 -6.25 -15.88 9.33
C VAL A 75 -6.19 -15.72 10.85
N MET A 76 -6.23 -14.48 11.35
CA MET A 76 -6.13 -14.17 12.78
C MET A 76 -7.40 -14.46 13.57
N ASN A 77 -8.57 -14.35 12.95
CA ASN A 77 -9.86 -14.61 13.60
C ASN A 77 -10.23 -16.10 13.74
N ASN A 78 -9.26 -17.01 13.59
CA ASN A 78 -9.30 -18.40 14.11
C ASN A 78 -8.24 -18.66 15.21
N ALA A 79 -7.91 -17.60 15.98
CA ALA A 79 -7.41 -17.58 17.37
C ALA A 79 -6.19 -18.44 17.77
N ASP A 80 -5.02 -17.80 17.92
CA ASP A 80 -4.08 -17.88 19.08
C ASP A 80 -2.70 -17.30 18.71
N THR A 81 -2.13 -16.39 19.51
CA THR A 81 -1.20 -15.32 19.08
C THR A 81 0.12 -15.23 19.87
N GLY A 82 0.76 -16.36 20.16
CA GLY A 82 2.02 -16.40 20.94
C GLY A 82 3.34 -16.21 20.17
N LYS A 83 3.44 -15.33 19.16
CA LYS A 83 4.69 -15.13 18.38
C LYS A 83 5.08 -13.67 18.22
N ALA A 84 6.40 -13.43 18.23
CA ALA A 84 7.06 -12.14 18.04
C ALA A 84 6.67 -11.43 16.73
N LEU A 85 6.66 -10.09 16.76
CA LEU A 85 6.34 -9.16 15.66
C LEU A 85 6.60 -9.72 14.25
N GLN A 86 5.53 -9.94 13.49
CA GLN A 86 5.58 -10.43 12.11
C GLN A 86 5.21 -9.33 11.12
N ILE A 87 6.03 -9.15 10.08
CA ILE A 87 5.85 -8.11 9.06
C ILE A 87 5.55 -8.78 7.73
N ILE A 88 4.41 -8.44 7.12
CA ILE A 88 4.11 -8.85 5.74
C ILE A 88 4.14 -7.61 4.85
N TYR A 89 5.00 -7.65 3.84
CA TYR A 89 5.17 -6.60 2.85
C TYR A 89 4.79 -7.12 1.47
N ILE A 90 4.01 -6.35 0.72
CA ILE A 90 3.69 -6.66 -0.68
C ILE A 90 4.24 -5.59 -1.63
N TYR A 91 4.94 -6.02 -2.68
CA TYR A 91 5.34 -5.18 -3.80
C TYR A 91 4.56 -5.54 -5.06
N ARG A 92 4.57 -4.64 -6.03
CA ARG A 92 3.87 -4.76 -7.32
C ARG A 92 4.75 -4.15 -8.41
N ASN A 93 4.60 -4.56 -9.66
CA ASN A 93 5.27 -3.91 -10.78
C ASN A 93 5.08 -2.37 -10.73
N PRO A 94 6.15 -1.56 -10.83
CA PRO A 94 6.05 -0.10 -10.74
C PRO A 94 5.18 0.52 -11.84
N LYS A 95 5.12 -0.09 -13.03
CA LYS A 95 4.30 0.38 -14.16
C LYS A 95 2.81 0.24 -13.84
N ASP A 96 2.41 -0.88 -13.25
CA ASP A 96 1.04 -1.09 -12.80
C ASP A 96 0.73 -0.28 -11.54
N THR A 97 1.74 -0.09 -10.68
CA THR A 97 1.62 0.71 -9.46
C THR A 97 1.32 2.17 -9.81
N VAL A 98 2.08 2.80 -10.72
CA VAL A 98 1.88 4.22 -11.08
C VAL A 98 0.51 4.47 -11.72
N VAL A 99 0.03 3.56 -12.57
CA VAL A 99 -1.33 3.62 -13.13
C VAL A 99 -2.37 3.50 -12.01
N SER A 100 -2.16 2.54 -11.10
CA SER A 100 -3.07 2.30 -9.98
C SER A 100 -3.17 3.52 -9.06
N TYR A 101 -2.00 4.10 -8.78
CA TYR A 101 -1.76 5.22 -7.90
C TYR A 101 -2.31 6.52 -8.47
N HIS A 102 -2.04 6.83 -9.75
CA HIS A 102 -2.57 7.99 -10.45
C HIS A 102 -4.10 8.02 -10.37
N SER A 103 -4.78 6.95 -10.77
CA SER A 103 -6.23 7.02 -10.78
C SER A 103 -6.82 7.02 -9.37
N PHE A 104 -6.15 6.51 -8.34
CA PHE A 104 -6.61 6.69 -6.96
C PHE A 104 -6.46 8.16 -6.51
N PHE A 105 -5.25 8.71 -6.59
CA PHE A 105 -4.94 10.05 -6.09
C PHE A 105 -5.40 11.18 -6.98
N VAL A 106 -5.62 10.96 -8.27
CA VAL A 106 -6.01 12.00 -9.24
C VAL A 106 -7.47 11.85 -9.64
N LYS A 107 -7.95 10.61 -9.87
CA LYS A 107 -9.33 10.38 -10.37
C LYS A 107 -10.33 10.01 -9.27
N PHE A 108 -9.95 9.19 -8.29
CA PHE A 108 -10.87 8.73 -7.25
C PHE A 108 -11.06 9.74 -6.12
N LEU A 109 -9.99 10.21 -5.48
CA LEU A 109 -10.10 11.18 -4.37
C LEU A 109 -10.55 12.55 -4.88
N SER A 110 -11.60 13.12 -4.31
CA SER A 110 -12.13 14.45 -4.67
C SER A 110 -11.27 15.60 -4.11
N THR A 111 -10.48 15.32 -3.07
CA THR A 111 -9.65 16.29 -2.35
C THR A 111 -8.36 16.67 -3.08
N THR A 112 -7.98 15.88 -4.08
CA THR A 112 -6.79 16.14 -4.90
C THR A 112 -7.04 17.29 -5.88
N LYS A 113 -6.01 18.10 -6.09
CA LYS A 113 -6.05 19.24 -7.03
C LYS A 113 -4.96 19.14 -8.09
N PHE A 114 -4.57 17.92 -8.43
CA PHE A 114 -3.62 17.68 -9.50
C PHE A 114 -4.19 18.19 -10.84
N THR A 115 -3.46 19.08 -11.50
CA THR A 115 -3.78 19.67 -12.80
C THR A 115 -2.85 19.21 -13.92
N GLY A 116 -1.79 18.48 -13.59
CA GLY A 116 -0.86 17.90 -14.58
C GLY A 116 -1.48 16.77 -15.40
N ASN A 117 -0.77 16.34 -16.44
CA ASN A 117 -1.18 15.17 -17.24
C ASN A 117 -0.58 13.86 -16.67
N PHE A 118 -0.87 12.72 -17.30
CA PHE A 118 -0.37 11.43 -16.82
C PHE A 118 1.16 11.26 -16.96
N GLU A 119 1.78 11.91 -17.94
CA GLU A 119 3.23 11.91 -18.11
C GLU A 119 3.92 12.69 -16.98
N ASP A 120 3.36 13.85 -16.61
CA ASP A 120 3.80 14.60 -15.43
C ASP A 120 3.71 13.75 -14.17
N PHE A 121 2.61 13.01 -14.02
CA PHE A 121 2.43 12.11 -12.89
C PHE A 121 3.47 10.99 -12.86
N CYS A 122 3.76 10.38 -14.01
CA CYS A 122 4.79 9.36 -14.14
C CYS A 122 6.17 9.91 -13.77
N ARG A 123 6.51 11.12 -14.23
CA ARG A 123 7.75 11.80 -13.88
C ARG A 123 7.85 12.07 -12.38
N LEU A 124 6.79 12.60 -11.75
CA LEU A 124 6.77 12.81 -10.30
C LEU A 124 6.96 11.48 -9.54
N PHE A 125 6.32 10.40 -10.01
CA PHE A 125 6.46 9.07 -9.42
C PHE A 125 7.90 8.53 -9.52
N THR A 126 8.54 8.65 -10.69
CA THR A 126 9.92 8.18 -10.90
C THR A 126 10.95 9.03 -10.15
N GLU A 127 10.71 10.33 -10.02
CA GLU A 127 11.50 11.24 -9.18
C GLU A 127 11.24 11.05 -7.67
N GLY A 128 10.27 10.22 -7.30
CA GLY A 128 9.88 9.98 -5.91
C GLY A 128 9.09 11.11 -5.26
N LYS A 129 8.73 12.16 -6.02
CA LYS A 129 7.97 13.35 -5.59
C LYS A 129 6.47 13.10 -5.59
N VAL A 130 6.06 11.97 -5.03
CA VAL A 130 4.67 11.58 -4.83
C VAL A 130 4.44 11.29 -3.35
N LEU A 131 3.19 11.33 -2.91
CA LEU A 131 2.86 11.00 -1.54
C LEU A 131 3.38 9.58 -1.17
N PHE A 132 3.98 9.44 0.01
CA PHE A 132 4.71 8.28 0.52
C PHE A 132 5.95 7.84 -0.29
N GLY A 133 6.26 8.48 -1.43
CA GLY A 133 7.45 8.21 -2.23
C GLY A 133 8.75 8.53 -1.49
N PRO A 134 9.91 8.05 -1.97
CA PRO A 134 10.12 7.33 -3.23
C PRO A 134 9.75 5.83 -3.19
N TRP A 135 9.03 5.36 -4.21
CA TRP A 135 8.62 3.95 -4.32
C TRP A 135 9.81 2.97 -4.35
N TRP A 136 10.87 3.29 -5.12
CA TRP A 136 12.07 2.45 -5.24
C TRP A 136 12.77 2.25 -3.89
N LYS A 137 12.86 3.31 -3.08
CA LYS A 137 13.47 3.24 -1.75
C LYS A 137 12.65 2.32 -0.84
N HIS A 138 11.32 2.51 -0.82
CA HIS A 138 10.41 1.70 -0.01
C HIS A 138 10.51 0.20 -0.34
N VAL A 139 10.56 -0.16 -1.63
CA VAL A 139 10.68 -1.56 -2.07
C VAL A 139 12.07 -2.13 -1.80
N THR A 140 13.14 -1.37 -2.02
CA THR A 140 14.52 -1.86 -1.78
C THR A 140 14.80 -2.07 -0.30
N GLU A 141 14.29 -1.22 0.59
CA GLU A 141 14.36 -1.41 2.04
C GLU A 141 13.64 -2.69 2.50
N ALA A 142 12.45 -2.95 1.95
CA ALA A 142 11.72 -4.19 2.20
C ALA A 142 12.46 -5.41 1.63
N TRP A 143 12.98 -5.31 0.42
CA TRP A 143 13.75 -6.37 -0.24
C TRP A 143 14.99 -6.75 0.54
N ALA A 144 15.70 -5.79 1.14
CA ALA A 144 16.86 -6.04 1.98
C ALA A 144 16.53 -6.88 3.24
N ARG A 145 15.28 -6.80 3.73
CA ARG A 145 14.80 -7.50 4.93
C ARG A 145 14.16 -8.86 4.64
N ARG A 146 13.98 -9.24 3.37
CA ARG A 146 13.20 -10.41 2.93
C ARG A 146 13.65 -11.77 3.47
N HIS A 147 14.87 -11.87 4.00
CA HIS A 147 15.42 -13.10 4.57
C HIS A 147 15.26 -13.19 6.09
N GLY A 148 14.63 -12.20 6.72
CA GLY A 148 14.36 -12.22 8.15
C GLY A 148 13.22 -13.19 8.48
N ASP A 149 13.39 -14.00 9.53
CA ASP A 149 12.40 -15.00 9.95
C ASP A 149 11.03 -14.40 10.31
N ASN A 150 11.00 -13.11 10.63
CA ASN A 150 9.80 -12.35 10.97
C ASN A 150 9.34 -11.40 9.85
N PHE A 151 9.83 -11.58 8.62
CA PHE A 151 9.49 -10.74 7.47
C PHE A 151 9.09 -11.58 6.25
N LEU A 152 7.83 -11.46 5.82
CA LEU A 152 7.32 -12.09 4.61
C LEU A 152 7.21 -11.05 3.49
N LEU A 153 7.91 -11.29 2.39
CA LEU A 153 7.79 -10.50 1.17
C LEU A 153 6.89 -11.22 0.15
N LEU A 154 5.83 -10.54 -0.31
CA LEU A 154 4.90 -11.03 -1.32
C LEU A 154 4.94 -10.18 -2.59
N CYS A 155 4.66 -10.81 -3.72
CA CYS A 155 4.48 -10.17 -5.01
C CYS A 155 2.99 -10.12 -5.36
N TYR A 156 2.49 -8.95 -5.73
CA TYR A 156 1.08 -8.76 -6.11
C TYR A 156 0.69 -9.64 -7.29
N GLU A 157 1.56 -9.76 -8.29
CA GLU A 157 1.34 -10.57 -9.47
C GLU A 157 1.22 -12.06 -9.09
N ASP A 158 1.97 -12.54 -8.09
CA ASP A 158 1.85 -13.91 -7.61
C ASP A 158 0.49 -14.17 -6.93
N LEU A 159 -0.07 -13.16 -6.23
CA LEU A 159 -1.44 -13.27 -5.68
C LEU A 159 -2.49 -13.43 -6.78
N GLN A 160 -2.28 -12.80 -7.94
CA GLN A 160 -3.18 -12.92 -9.10
C GLN A 160 -3.03 -14.28 -9.79
N VAL A 161 -1.80 -14.80 -9.88
CA VAL A 161 -1.50 -16.08 -10.52
C VAL A 161 -2.03 -17.25 -9.69
N ASP A 162 -1.77 -17.26 -8.38
CA ASP A 162 -2.19 -18.34 -7.50
C ASP A 162 -2.47 -17.84 -6.08
N LEU A 163 -3.71 -17.37 -5.88
CA LEU A 163 -4.16 -16.92 -4.57
C LEU A 163 -4.20 -18.06 -3.53
N ASN A 164 -4.49 -19.30 -3.94
CA ASN A 164 -4.57 -20.44 -3.03
C ASN A 164 -3.21 -20.72 -2.38
N LYS A 165 -2.16 -20.83 -3.21
CA LYS A 165 -0.79 -21.00 -2.74
C LYS A 165 -0.38 -19.86 -1.82
N ASN A 166 -0.64 -18.61 -2.21
CA ASN A 166 -0.21 -17.46 -1.41
C ASN A 166 -0.95 -17.32 -0.08
N VAL A 167 -2.24 -17.70 -0.01
CA VAL A 167 -2.97 -17.79 1.28
C VAL A 167 -2.28 -18.80 2.21
N ARG A 168 -1.80 -19.92 1.68
CA ARG A 168 -1.05 -20.91 2.48
C ARG A 168 0.31 -20.40 2.94
N VAL A 169 1.03 -19.69 2.08
CA VAL A 169 2.31 -19.04 2.44
C VAL A 169 2.10 -18.04 3.58
N VAL A 170 1.05 -17.22 3.50
CA VAL A 170 0.71 -16.27 4.57
C VAL A 170 0.33 -17.01 5.86
N ALA A 171 -0.49 -18.06 5.77
CA ALA A 171 -0.88 -18.85 6.93
C ALA A 171 0.33 -19.51 7.61
N GLU A 172 1.21 -20.16 6.83
CA GLU A 172 2.43 -20.80 7.34
C GLU A 172 3.35 -19.79 8.03
N PHE A 173 3.56 -18.63 7.40
CA PHE A 173 4.33 -17.55 8.00
C PHE A 173 3.74 -17.12 9.35
N LEU A 174 2.41 -16.94 9.41
CA LEU A 174 1.69 -16.61 10.64
C LEU A 174 1.60 -17.80 11.64
N GLY A 175 2.24 -18.95 11.34
CA GLY A 175 2.21 -20.14 12.20
C GLY A 175 0.85 -20.83 12.26
N LYS A 176 0.05 -20.71 11.21
CA LYS A 176 -1.30 -21.26 11.11
C LYS A 176 -1.37 -22.38 10.07
N SER A 177 -2.10 -23.42 10.42
CA SER A 177 -2.48 -24.50 9.50
C SER A 177 -3.93 -24.30 9.08
N LEU A 178 -4.17 -24.18 7.78
CA LEU A 178 -5.51 -24.07 7.21
C LEU A 178 -5.89 -25.36 6.49
N THR A 179 -7.15 -25.77 6.63
CA THR A 179 -7.72 -26.86 5.83
C THR A 179 -7.99 -26.37 4.40
N ASP A 180 -8.12 -27.31 3.45
CA ASP A 180 -8.41 -26.98 2.05
C ASP A 180 -9.74 -26.23 1.89
N ASP A 181 -10.73 -26.56 2.72
CA ASP A 181 -12.02 -25.87 2.76
C ASP A 181 -11.87 -24.41 3.24
N GLN A 182 -11.06 -24.18 4.28
CA GLN A 182 -10.78 -22.83 4.78
C GLN A 182 -10.04 -21.99 3.75
N VAL A 183 -9.03 -22.56 3.08
CA VAL A 183 -8.31 -21.86 1.99
C VAL A 183 -9.26 -21.55 0.84
N SER A 184 -10.10 -22.51 0.43
CA SER A 184 -11.08 -22.30 -0.64
C SER A 184 -12.09 -21.21 -0.30
N LEU A 185 -12.54 -21.14 0.96
CA LEU A 185 -13.42 -20.08 1.44
C LEU A 185 -12.73 -18.70 1.36
N ILE A 186 -11.48 -18.59 1.82
CA ILE A 186 -10.70 -17.34 1.76
C ILE A 186 -10.50 -16.91 0.30
N VAL A 187 -10.05 -17.82 -0.57
CA VAL A 187 -9.84 -17.53 -2.01
C VAL A 187 -11.13 -17.04 -2.66
N LYS A 188 -12.27 -17.66 -2.37
CA LYS A 188 -13.58 -17.23 -2.88
C LYS A 188 -13.94 -15.83 -2.39
N HIS A 189 -13.77 -15.57 -1.10
CA HIS A 189 -14.09 -14.29 -0.46
C HIS A 189 -13.19 -13.15 -0.96
N CYS A 190 -11.90 -13.43 -1.15
CA CYS A 190 -10.91 -12.47 -1.64
C CYS A 190 -10.89 -12.33 -3.17
N SER A 191 -11.77 -13.02 -3.90
CA SER A 191 -11.92 -12.81 -5.34
C SER A 191 -12.27 -11.36 -5.66
N PHE A 192 -11.84 -10.89 -6.82
CA PHE A 192 -12.07 -9.49 -7.23
C PHE A 192 -13.55 -9.10 -7.18
N ASP A 193 -14.44 -9.96 -7.70
CA ASP A 193 -15.88 -9.68 -7.72
C ASP A 193 -16.49 -9.66 -6.32
N SER A 194 -16.07 -10.57 -5.44
CA SER A 194 -16.51 -10.58 -4.04
C SER A 194 -16.08 -9.30 -3.33
N MET A 195 -14.79 -8.95 -3.41
CA MET A 195 -14.24 -7.75 -2.78
C MET A 195 -14.83 -6.45 -3.33
N LYS A 196 -15.06 -6.37 -4.65
CA LYS A 196 -15.65 -5.20 -5.31
C LYS A 196 -17.07 -4.91 -4.82
N ASN A 197 -17.83 -5.97 -4.52
CA ASN A 197 -19.20 -5.86 -4.04
C ASN A 197 -19.33 -5.85 -2.51
N ASN A 198 -18.22 -5.94 -1.77
CA ASN A 198 -18.21 -5.90 -0.32
C ASN A 198 -18.00 -4.46 0.20
N ASN A 199 -19.05 -3.89 0.79
CA ASN A 199 -19.08 -2.52 1.30
C ASN A 199 -18.02 -2.22 2.38
N SER A 200 -17.50 -3.25 3.05
CA SER A 200 -16.47 -3.09 4.09
C SER A 200 -15.10 -2.76 3.50
N VAL A 201 -14.85 -3.10 2.23
CA VAL A 201 -13.51 -3.07 1.61
C VAL A 201 -13.49 -2.40 0.23
N ASN A 202 -14.65 -2.08 -0.35
CA ASN A 202 -14.76 -1.39 -1.64
C ASN A 202 -14.73 0.15 -1.52
N TYR A 203 -14.72 0.68 -0.29
CA TYR A 203 -14.63 2.11 0.01
C TYR A 203 -15.74 2.98 -0.62
N GLU A 204 -16.91 2.41 -0.93
CA GLU A 204 -18.03 3.19 -1.47
C GLU A 204 -18.51 4.27 -0.48
N TRP A 205 -18.34 4.04 0.83
CA TRP A 205 -18.63 5.02 1.87
C TRP A 205 -17.81 6.33 1.77
N TYR A 206 -16.65 6.33 1.09
CA TYR A 206 -15.92 7.58 0.80
C TYR A 206 -16.74 8.53 -0.08
N LYS A 207 -17.59 7.98 -0.95
CA LYS A 207 -18.47 8.78 -1.82
C LYS A 207 -19.59 9.43 -1.03
N ASP A 208 -20.13 8.70 -0.05
CA ASP A 208 -21.17 9.22 0.86
C ASP A 208 -20.65 10.39 1.71
N GLN A 209 -19.36 10.37 2.06
CA GLN A 209 -18.68 11.44 2.79
C GLN A 209 -18.14 12.57 1.89
N GLY A 210 -18.33 12.49 0.57
CA GLY A 210 -17.84 13.50 -0.38
C GLY A 210 -16.31 13.50 -0.59
N VAL A 211 -15.59 12.49 -0.08
CA VAL A 211 -14.13 12.35 -0.17
C VAL A 211 -13.70 11.67 -1.49
N ALA A 212 -14.60 10.96 -2.15
CA ALA A 212 -14.38 10.34 -3.46
C ALA A 212 -15.35 10.86 -4.53
N ARG A 213 -14.86 10.90 -5.77
CA ARG A 213 -15.67 11.17 -6.97
C ARG A 213 -16.58 9.98 -7.26
N LYS A 214 -17.81 10.26 -7.68
CA LYS A 214 -18.87 9.24 -7.77
C LYS A 214 -18.66 8.26 -8.93
N GLU A 215 -17.98 8.71 -9.98
CA GLU A 215 -17.83 8.03 -11.26
C GLU A 215 -16.70 6.97 -11.27
N ILE A 216 -15.85 6.96 -10.23
CA ILE A 216 -14.67 6.09 -10.17
C ILE A 216 -14.83 5.10 -9.02
N SER A 217 -14.56 3.81 -9.28
CA SER A 217 -14.52 2.76 -8.26
C SER A 217 -13.12 2.61 -7.66
N PHE A 218 -13.05 2.30 -6.36
CA PHE A 218 -11.78 2.06 -5.67
C PHE A 218 -11.10 0.75 -6.10
N LEU A 219 -11.87 -0.34 -6.22
CA LEU A 219 -11.41 -1.64 -6.74
C LEU A 219 -11.62 -1.69 -8.26
N ARG A 220 -10.54 -1.95 -9.00
CA ARG A 220 -10.48 -1.86 -10.47
C ARG A 220 -9.43 -2.81 -11.06
N ASN A 221 -9.72 -3.36 -12.23
CA ASN A 221 -8.82 -4.26 -12.98
C ASN A 221 -7.93 -3.46 -13.96
N GLU A 222 -7.13 -2.51 -13.44
CA GLU A 222 -6.16 -1.79 -14.27
C GLU A 222 -4.81 -2.51 -14.25
N LEU A 223 -4.72 -3.63 -14.97
CA LEU A 223 -3.44 -4.20 -15.38
C LEU A 223 -3.04 -3.57 -16.71
N VAL A 224 -1.77 -3.18 -16.84
CA VAL A 224 -1.17 -2.88 -18.14
C VAL A 224 -1.11 -4.20 -18.93
N PRO A 225 -1.63 -4.27 -20.18
CA PRO A 225 -1.62 -5.51 -20.95
C PRO A 225 -0.20 -6.08 -21.09
N HIS A 226 -0.02 -7.36 -20.74
CA HIS A 226 1.26 -8.06 -20.90
C HIS A 226 1.80 -8.03 -22.35
N SER A 227 0.93 -7.87 -23.35
CA SER A 227 1.30 -7.75 -24.77
C SER A 227 2.10 -6.50 -25.12
N ALA A 228 2.23 -5.53 -24.21
CA ALA A 228 3.03 -4.34 -24.45
C ALA A 228 4.54 -4.56 -24.28
N PHE A 229 5.02 -5.70 -23.75
CA PHE A 229 6.42 -5.84 -23.34
C PHE A 229 7.00 -7.26 -23.42
N SER A 230 6.83 -8.00 -24.52
CA SER A 230 7.52 -9.29 -24.72
C SER A 230 9.07 -9.20 -24.70
N ASP A 231 9.63 -7.99 -24.70
CA ASP A 231 11.05 -7.78 -25.03
C ASP A 231 11.89 -7.16 -23.90
N VAL A 232 11.47 -7.25 -22.63
CA VAL A 232 12.34 -6.88 -21.50
C VAL A 232 12.36 -8.00 -20.47
N VAL A 233 13.27 -8.95 -20.72
CA VAL A 233 13.75 -9.93 -19.75
C VAL A 233 14.58 -9.18 -18.71
N TYR A 234 14.22 -9.31 -17.43
CA TYR A 234 15.08 -8.94 -16.29
C TYR A 234 16.08 -10.07 -16.03
#